data_AF-A0A9C7WGF1-F1
#
_entry.id   AF-A0A9C7WGF1-F1
#
_cell.length_a   1.000
_cell.length_b   1.000
_cell.length_c   1.000
_cell.angle_alpha   90.00
_cell.angle_beta   90.00
_cell.angle_gamma   90.00
#
_symmetry.space_group_name_H-M   'P 1'
#
loop_
_entity.id
_entity.type
_entity.pdbx_description
1 polymer ?
#
loop_
_entity_poly.entity_id
_entity_poly.type
_entity_poly.pdbx_seq_one_letter_code
_entity_poly.pdbx_strand_id
1 'polypeptide(L)' 'MRILEVKEMWIHTHFITDCEKLPAEGMHRIESGIEPVLRKLGIVYGIHFREEPGERGIRIVLECIPFPEVL' A
#
# COMPACT_ATOMS: atom_id res chain seq x y z
N MET A 1 -19.69 4.63 -21.91
CA MET A 1 -18.89 5.18 -20.79
C MET A 1 -17.83 6.10 -21.38
N ARG A 2 -17.71 7.36 -20.91
CA ARG A 2 -16.70 8.34 -21.38
C ARG A 2 -15.87 8.81 -20.18
N ILE A 3 -14.55 8.73 -20.29
CA ILE A 3 -13.63 9.28 -19.29
C ILE A 3 -13.60 10.80 -19.48
N LEU A 4 -13.86 11.55 -18.40
CA LEU A 4 -13.92 13.01 -18.42
C LEU A 4 -12.62 13.67 -17.95
N GLU A 5 -11.84 12.98 -17.12
CA GLU A 5 -10.58 13.47 -16.54
C GLU A 5 -9.72 12.28 -16.09
N VAL A 6 -8.39 12.43 -16.16
CA VAL A 6 -7.41 11.49 -15.57
C VAL A 6 -6.58 12.28 -14.57
N LYS A 7 -6.59 11.86 -13.30
CA LYS A 7 -5.73 12.41 -12.25
C LYS A 7 -4.75 11.34 -11.78
N GLU A 8 -3.47 11.53 -12.05
CA GLU A 8 -2.41 10.68 -11.52
C GLU A 8 -1.99 11.19 -10.14
N MET A 9 -2.53 10.60 -9.07
CA MET A 9 -2.22 10.99 -7.68
C MET A 9 -1.64 9.84 -6.86
N TRP A 10 -0.84 8.98 -7.47
CA TRP A 10 -0.41 7.73 -6.84
C TRP A 10 0.97 7.87 -6.19
N ILE A 11 1.03 7.65 -4.87
CA ILE A 11 2.29 7.40 -4.18
C ILE A 11 2.43 5.88 -4.05
N HIS A 12 3.44 5.32 -4.73
CA HIS A 12 3.73 3.90 -4.72
C HIS A 12 5.04 3.66 -3.98
N THR A 13 4.98 3.04 -2.81
CA THR A 13 6.15 2.79 -1.96
C THR A 13 6.40 1.30 -1.82
N HIS A 14 7.64 0.90 -2.07
CA HIS A 14 8.10 -0.48 -1.92
C HIS A 14 8.91 -0.61 -0.63
N PHE A 15 8.53 -1.56 0.21
CA PHE A 15 9.31 -2.01 1.35
C PHE A 15 9.80 -3.42 1.09
N ILE A 16 11.09 -3.67 1.32
CA ILE A 16 11.68 -5.00 1.22
C ILE A 16 11.97 -5.48 2.62
N THR A 17 11.39 -6.62 3.00
CA THR A 17 11.63 -7.22 4.31
C THR A 17 12.92 -8.05 4.31
N ASP A 18 13.43 -8.34 5.50
CA ASP A 18 14.52 -9.28 5.74
C ASP A 18 14.04 -10.74 5.88
N CYS A 19 12.73 -10.95 6.06
CA CYS A 19 12.14 -12.28 6.11
C CYS A 19 11.84 -12.84 4.71
N GLU A 20 12.10 -14.13 4.52
CA GLU A 20 11.79 -14.88 3.29
C GLU A 20 10.31 -15.26 3.18
N LYS A 21 9.59 -15.26 4.31
CA LYS A 21 8.16 -15.54 4.39
C LYS A 21 7.52 -14.68 5.46
N LEU A 22 6.35 -14.13 5.14
CA LEU A 22 5.53 -13.38 6.07
C LEU A 22 4.27 -14.19 6.41
N PRO A 23 4.07 -14.64 7.66
CA PRO A 23 2.85 -15.35 8.02
C PRO A 23 1.63 -14.42 7.98
N ALA A 24 0.44 -14.99 7.82
CA ALA A 24 -0.81 -14.23 7.75
C ALA A 24 -1.03 -13.31 8.97
N GLU A 25 -0.63 -13.74 10.17
CA GLU A 25 -0.67 -12.90 11.37
C GLU A 25 0.21 -11.65 11.22
N GLY A 26 1.40 -11.78 10.62
CA GLY A 26 2.30 -10.66 10.35
C GLY A 26 1.71 -9.69 9.33
N MET A 27 1.10 -10.21 8.26
CA MET A 27 0.37 -9.39 7.27
C MET A 27 -0.75 -8.59 7.95
N HIS A 28 -1.59 -9.27 8.74
CA HIS A 28 -2.71 -8.64 9.44
C HIS A 28 -2.27 -7.57 10.45
N ARG A 29 -1.15 -7.81 11.15
CA ARG A 29 -0.55 -6.81 12.06
C ARG A 29 -0.07 -5.56 11.32
N ILE A 30 0.53 -5.73 10.14
CA ILE A 30 0.97 -4.60 9.30
C ILE A 30 -0.24 -3.80 8.84
N GLU A 31 -1.25 -4.47 8.28
CA GLU A 31 -2.49 -3.85 7.82
C GLU A 31 -3.19 -3.08 8.95
N SER A 32 -3.38 -3.73 10.10
CA SER A 32 -4.02 -3.14 11.27
C SER A 32 -3.25 -1.95 11.86
N GLY A 33 -1.93 -1.91 11.66
CA GLY A 33 -1.06 -0.82 12.10
C GLY A 33 -1.16 0.42 11.21
N ILE A 34 -1.29 0.23 9.89
CA ILE A 34 -1.31 1.34 8.93
C ILE A 34 -2.72 1.90 8.68
N GLU A 35 -3.74 1.04 8.72
CA GLU A 35 -5.11 1.40 8.37
C GLU A 35 -5.64 2.62 9.17
N PRO A 36 -5.48 2.69 10.50
CA PRO A 36 -5.99 3.82 11.27
C PRO A 36 -5.33 5.15 10.87
N VAL A 37 -4.04 5.12 10.52
CA VAL A 37 -3.28 6.30 10.13
C VAL A 37 -3.74 6.80 8.76
N LEU A 38 -3.82 5.90 7.78
CA LEU A 38 -4.24 6.24 6.41
C LEU A 38 -5.70 6.72 6.39
N ARG A 39 -6.60 6.07 7.13
CA ARG A 39 -7.99 6.54 7.32
C ARG A 39 -8.06 7.92 7.94
N LYS A 40 -7.27 8.18 9.01
CA LYS A 40 -7.25 9.50 9.67
C LYS A 40 -6.78 10.62 8.74
N LEU A 41 -5.85 10.30 7.83
CA LEU A 41 -5.35 11.24 6.82
C LEU A 41 -6.27 11.40 5.62
N GLY A 42 -7.36 10.63 5.54
CA GLY A 42 -8.20 10.61 4.35
C GLY A 42 -7.38 10.17 3.14
N ILE A 43 -6.73 9.01 3.22
CA ILE A 43 -5.97 8.40 2.12
C ILE A 43 -6.67 7.10 1.72
N VAL A 44 -7.06 6.97 0.44
CA VAL A 44 -7.44 5.67 -0.11
C VAL A 44 -6.16 4.89 -0.34
N TYR A 45 -6.12 3.61 0.02
CA TYR A 45 -4.92 2.81 -0.15
C TYR A 45 -5.20 1.37 -0.59
N GLY A 46 -4.19 0.79 -1.22
CA GLY A 46 -4.04 -0.65 -1.45
C GLY A 46 -2.72 -1.12 -0.85
N ILE A 47 -2.71 -2.31 -0.25
CA ILE A 47 -1.50 -2.96 0.24
C ILE A 47 -1.38 -4.35 -0.39
N HIS A 48 -0.20 -4.66 -0.89
CA HIS A 48 0.10 -5.95 -1.50
C HIS A 48 1.38 -6.54 -0.93
N PHE A 49 1.36 -7.83 -0.66
CA PHE A 49 2.52 -8.61 -0.23
C PHE A 49 2.91 -9.53 -1.40
N ARG A 50 4.16 -9.42 -1.88
CA ARG A 50 4.64 -10.15 -3.04
C ARG A 50 5.96 -10.85 -2.74
N GLU A 51 6.04 -12.10 -3.20
CA GLU A 51 7.29 -12.83 -3.34
C GLU A 51 7.82 -12.60 -4.76
N GLU A 52 8.89 -11.82 -4.90
CA GLU A 52 9.45 -11.45 -6.20
C GLU A 52 10.73 -12.25 -6.49
N PRO A 53 10.85 -12.90 -7.66
CA PRO A 53 12.06 -13.62 -8.02
C PRO A 53 13.30 -12.72 -7.98
N GLY A 54 14.30 -13.12 -7.20
CA GLY A 54 15.57 -12.38 -7.06
C GLY A 54 15.63 -11.42 -5.87
N GLU A 55 14.52 -11.22 -5.14
CA GLU A 55 14.55 -10.50 -3.87
C GLU A 55 14.77 -11.46 -2.70
N ARG A 56 15.58 -11.03 -1.72
CA ARG A 56 15.89 -11.84 -0.52
C ARG A 56 14.80 -11.81 0.55
N GLY A 57 13.66 -11.19 0.25
CA GLY A 57 12.55 -11.11 1.19
C GLY A 57 11.24 -10.73 0.52
N ILE A 58 10.21 -10.52 1.34
CA ILE A 58 8.87 -10.13 0.89
C ILE A 58 8.86 -8.64 0.53
N ARG A 59 8.34 -8.35 -0.65
CA ARG A 59 8.03 -6.98 -1.08
C ARG A 59 6.64 -6.60 -0.59
N ILE A 60 6.57 -5.53 0.18
CA ILE A 60 5.31 -4.89 0.54
C ILE A 60 5.16 -3.65 -0.32
N VAL A 61 4.06 -3.60 -1.05
CA VAL A 61 3.70 -2.47 -1.91
C VAL A 61 2.56 -1.74 -1.23
N LEU A 62 2.79 -0.46 -0.92
CA LEU A 62 1.75 0.45 -0.46
C LEU A 62 1.44 1.45 -1.57
N GLU A 63 0.20 1.40 -2.04
CA GLU A 63 -0.37 2.33 -3.01
C GLU A 63 -1.28 3.29 -2.26
N CYS A 64 -1.00 4.58 -2.36
CA CYS A 64 -1.80 5.63 -1.72
C CYS A 64 -2.32 6.59 -2.78
N ILE A 65 -3.61 6.90 -2.71
CA ILE A 65 -4.23 8.03 -3.38
C ILE A 65 -4.61 9.01 -2.26
N PRO A 66 -3.89 10.15 -2.13
CA PRO A 66 -4.38 11.21 -1.27
C PRO A 66 -5.77 11.59 -1.77
N PHE A 67 -6.78 11.64 -0.91
CA PHE A 67 -8.01 12.28 -1.34
C PHE A 67 -7.68 13.71 -1.78
N PRO A 68 -8.36 14.24 -2.82
CA PRO A 68 -8.16 15.63 -3.21
C PRO A 68 -8.34 16.51 -1.97
N GLU A 69 -7.46 17.51 -1.83
CA GLU A 69 -7.61 18.55 -0.81
C GLU A 69 -9.08 18.97 -0.80
N VAL A 70 -9.68 18.90 0.40
CA VAL A 70 -10.98 19.52 0.62
C VAL A 70 -10.78 21.00 0.27
N LEU A 71 -11.29 21.41 -0.90
CA LEU A 71 -11.42 22.80 -1.31
C LEU A 71 -12.26 23.56 -0.27
#